data_AF-A0A269YZC7-F1
#
_entry.id   AF-A0A269YZC7-F1
#
_cell.length_a   1.000
_cell.length_b   1.000
_cell.length_c   1.000
_cell.angle_alpha   90.00
_cell.angle_beta   90.00
_cell.angle_gamma   90.00
#
_symmetry.space_group_name_H-M   'P 1'
#
loop_
_entity.id
_entity.type
_entity.pdbx_description
1 polymer ?
#
loop_
_entity_poly.entity_id
_entity_poly.type
_entity_poly.pdbx_seq_one_letter_code
_entity_poly.pdbx_strand_id
1 'polypeptide(L)' 'FMSSGSFERHLNKMRKIYKEKLQFILNALSPYENQLKVDGALTGMHFTLTVLNGLNMEECLQRAKEHSLK' A
#
# COMPACT_ATOMS: atom_id res chain seq x y z
N PHE A 1 -29.60 -6.77 -5.63
CA PHE A 1 -28.17 -6.51 -5.34
C PHE A 1 -27.32 -7.76 -5.53
N MET A 2 -27.54 -8.82 -4.74
CA MET A 2 -26.86 -10.11 -4.91
C MET A 2 -27.35 -10.85 -6.16
N SER A 3 -28.65 -11.09 -6.29
CA SER A 3 -29.25 -11.82 -7.43
C SER A 3 -29.20 -11.09 -8.78
N SER A 4 -28.93 -9.78 -8.78
CA SER A 4 -28.91 -8.93 -9.97
C SER A 4 -27.52 -8.82 -10.61
N GLY A 5 -26.51 -9.52 -10.08
CA GLY A 5 -25.10 -9.41 -10.52
C GLY A 5 -24.44 -8.06 -10.24
N SER A 6 -25.15 -7.12 -9.61
CA SER A 6 -24.66 -5.77 -9.32
C SER A 6 -23.53 -5.77 -8.28
N PHE A 7 -23.57 -6.72 -7.33
CA PHE A 7 -22.53 -6.91 -6.33
C PHE A 7 -21.19 -7.32 -6.95
N GLU A 8 -21.18 -8.34 -7.81
CA GLU A 8 -19.98 -8.85 -8.48
C GLU A 8 -19.37 -7.77 -9.40
N ARG A 9 -20.21 -7.03 -10.13
CA ARG A 9 -19.78 -5.91 -10.94
C ARG A 9 -19.09 -4.82 -10.11
N HIS A 10 -19.66 -4.50 -8.95
CA HIS A 10 -19.07 -3.54 -8.02
C HIS A 10 -17.73 -4.05 -7.46
N LEU A 11 -17.64 -5.30 -7.02
CA LEU A 11 -16.41 -5.90 -6.53
C LEU A 11 -15.30 -5.89 -7.60
N ASN A 12 -15.61 -6.25 -8.83
CA ASN A 12 -14.63 -6.23 -9.92
C ASN A 12 -14.14 -4.81 -10.23
N LYS A 13 -15.05 -3.82 -10.20
CA LYS A 13 -14.67 -2.40 -10.31
C LYS A 13 -13.74 -1.98 -9.18
N MET A 14 -14.07 -2.33 -7.93
CA MET A 14 -13.24 -1.99 -6.77
C MET A 14 -11.87 -2.65 -6.84
N ARG A 15 -11.78 -3.95 -7.19
CA ARG A 15 -10.50 -4.65 -7.38
C ARG A 15 -9.59 -3.94 -8.39
N LYS A 16 -10.15 -3.48 -9.51
CA LYS A 16 -9.39 -2.74 -10.53
C LYS A 16 -8.83 -1.43 -9.95
N ILE A 17 -9.67 -0.63 -9.30
CA ILE A 17 -9.28 0.65 -8.69
C ILE A 17 -8.18 0.44 -7.64
N TYR A 18 -8.32 -0.56 -6.76
CA TYR A 18 -7.30 -0.85 -5.76
C TYR A 18 -5.98 -1.29 -6.37
N LYS A 19 -6.01 -2.14 -7.41
CA LYS A 19 -4.81 -2.58 -8.11
C LYS A 19 -4.07 -1.39 -8.75
N GLU A 20 -4.79 -0.51 -9.42
CA GLU A 20 -4.22 0.70 -10.04
C GLU A 20 -3.58 1.62 -9.00
N LYS A 21 -4.26 1.84 -7.86
CA LYS A 21 -3.70 2.62 -6.74
C LYS A 21 -2.44 1.99 -6.15
N LEU A 22 -2.45 0.67 -5.93
CA LEU A 22 -1.28 -0.03 -5.41
C LEU A 22 -0.09 0.09 -6.36
N GLN A 23 -0.32 -0.11 -7.65
CA GLN A 23 0.75 0.00 -8.66
C GLN A 23 1.31 1.43 -8.73
N PHE A 24 0.46 2.45 -8.62
CA PHE A 24 0.92 3.84 -8.53
C PHE A 24 1.83 4.07 -7.32
N ILE A 25 1.44 3.58 -6.13
CA ILE A 25 2.25 3.70 -4.91
C ILE A 25 3.59 2.97 -5.06
N LEU A 26 3.58 1.72 -5.56
CA LEU A 26 4.81 0.95 -5.75
C LEU A 26 5.76 1.60 -6.76
N ASN A 27 5.23 2.15 -7.86
CA ASN A 27 6.04 2.88 -8.83
C ASN A 27 6.70 4.11 -8.20
N ALA A 28 5.96 4.86 -7.37
CA ALA A 28 6.50 6.02 -6.66
C ALA A 28 7.59 5.64 -5.64
N LEU A 29 7.51 4.43 -5.08
CA LEU A 29 8.49 3.89 -4.13
C LEU A 29 9.66 3.15 -4.80
N SER A 30 9.62 2.91 -6.11
CA SER A 30 10.65 2.17 -6.85
C SER A 30 12.09 2.66 -6.61
N PRO A 31 12.38 3.97 -6.43
CA PRO A 31 13.75 4.42 -6.14
C PRO A 31 14.32 3.91 -4.81
N TYR A 32 13.45 3.43 -3.91
CA TYR A 32 13.80 2.96 -2.56
C TYR A 32 13.69 1.44 -2.40
N GLU A 33 13.53 0.68 -3.49
CA GLU A 33 13.34 -0.79 -3.45
C GLU A 33 14.39 -1.52 -2.61
N ASN A 34 15.64 -1.07 -2.62
CA ASN A 34 16.71 -1.68 -1.83
C ASN A 34 16.58 -1.49 -0.30
N GLN A 35 15.70 -0.59 0.13
CA GLN A 35 15.44 -0.28 1.54
C GLN A 35 14.02 -0.68 1.97
N LEU A 36 13.22 -1.27 1.06
CA LEU A 36 11.81 -1.55 1.29
C LEU A 36 11.49 -3.01 0.94
N LYS A 37 10.80 -3.69 1.85
CA LYS A 37 10.19 -4.99 1.59
C LYS A 37 8.68 -4.81 1.54
N VAL A 38 8.07 -5.27 0.46
CA VAL A 38 6.62 -5.23 0.25
C VAL A 38 6.07 -6.65 0.38
N ASP A 39 5.19 -6.88 1.35
CA ASP A 39 4.50 -8.14 1.57
C ASP A 39 2.98 -7.98 1.32
N GLY A 40 2.30 -9.02 0.81
CA GLY A 40 0.84 -9.02 0.70
C GLY A 40 0.24 -8.25 -0.49
N ALA A 41 1.04 -7.84 -1.48
CA ALA A 41 0.57 -7.12 -2.68
C ALA A 41 -0.51 -7.88 -3.50
N LEU A 42 -0.77 -9.15 -3.21
CA LEU A 42 -1.68 -10.04 -3.94
C LEU A 42 -2.85 -10.59 -3.10
N THR A 43 -2.97 -10.25 -1.80
CA THR A 43 -3.89 -10.94 -0.86
C THR A 43 -5.12 -10.15 -0.43
N GLY A 44 -5.37 -8.94 -0.96
CA GLY A 44 -6.59 -8.20 -0.64
C GLY A 44 -6.50 -6.68 -0.79
N MET A 45 -7.14 -5.95 0.13
CA MET A 45 -7.20 -4.47 0.13
C MET A 45 -6.10 -3.80 0.97
N HIS A 46 -5.14 -4.57 1.49
CA HIS A 46 -4.00 -4.04 2.24
C HIS A 46 -2.72 -4.75 1.81
N PHE A 47 -1.59 -4.07 1.98
CA PHE A 47 -0.25 -4.60 1.84
C PHE A 47 0.60 -4.08 3.00
N THR A 48 1.68 -4.78 3.31
CA THR A 48 2.62 -4.37 4.35
C THR A 48 3.88 -3.85 3.69
N LEU A 49 4.38 -2.73 4.20
CA LEU A 49 5.66 -2.15 3.82
C LEU A 49 6.58 -2.23 5.03
N THR A 50 7.73 -2.88 4.89
CA THR A 50 8.77 -2.94 5.90
C THR A 50 9.98 -2.15 5.44
N VAL A 51 10.42 -1.19 6.24
CA VAL A 51 11.63 -0.40 5.97
C VAL A 51 12.84 -1.12 6.58
N LEU A 52 13.85 -1.40 5.77
CA LEU A 52 15.03 -2.20 6.13
C LEU A 52 16.26 -1.35 6.45
N ASN A 53 16.07 -0.09 6.87
CA ASN A 53 17.15 0.85 7.16
C ASN A 53 17.69 0.76 8.60
N GLY A 54 17.22 -0.22 9.39
CA GLY A 54 17.67 -0.46 10.77
C GLY A 54 17.10 0.50 11.80
N LEU A 55 16.21 1.42 11.42
CA LEU A 55 15.58 2.34 12.37
C LEU A 55 14.52 1.62 13.19
N ASN A 56 14.44 1.98 14.47
CA ASN A 56 13.33 1.58 15.32
C ASN A 56 12.11 2.50 15.11
N MET A 57 10.98 2.13 15.71
CA MET A 57 9.72 2.85 15.54
C MET A 57 9.76 4.29 16.07
N GLU A 58 10.44 4.52 17.20
CA GLU A 58 10.54 5.85 17.81
C GLU A 58 11.33 6.81 16.91
N GLU A 59 12.44 6.34 16.34
CA GLU A 59 13.25 7.11 15.38
C GLU A 59 12.46 7.44 14.11
N CYS A 60 11.67 6.49 13.61
CA CYS A 60 10.80 6.70 12.47
C CYS A 60 9.75 7.78 12.77
N LEU A 61 9.08 7.71 13.93
CA LEU A 61 8.06 8.67 14.34
C LEU A 61 8.65 10.07 14.53
N GLN A 62 9.83 10.17 15.14
CA GLN A 62 10.52 11.44 15.34
C GLN A 62 10.87 12.11 14.01
N ARG A 63 11.47 11.35 13.07
CA ARG A 63 11.80 11.87 11.72
C ARG A 63 10.57 12.25 10.93
N ALA A 64 9.49 11.47 11.00
CA ALA A 64 8.23 11.81 10.35
C ALA A 64 7.72 13.18 10.83
N LYS A 65 7.77 13.42 12.15
CA LYS A 65 7.41 14.71 12.76
C LYS A 65 8.27 15.86 12.26
N GLU A 66 9.59 15.67 12.21
CA GLU A 66 10.56 16.66 11.72
C GLU A 66 10.31 17.02 10.25
N HIS A 67 9.95 16.03 9.43
CA HIS A 67 9.59 16.22 8.03
C HIS A 67 8.13 16.65 7.81
N SER A 68 7.37 16.97 8.88
CA SER A 68 5.96 17.38 8.81
C SER A 68 5.06 16.37 8.07
N LEU A 69 5.43 15.09 8.09
CA LEU A 69 4.55 14.00 7.66
C LEU A 69 3.42 13.88 8.69
N LYS A 70 2.18 14.02 8.21
CA LYS A 70 0.94 13.90 9.00
C LYS A 70 0.42 12.46 9.02
#